data_AF-A0A841PKS7-F1
#
_entry.id   AF-A0A841PKS7-F1
#
_cell.length_a   1.000
_cell.length_b   1.000
_cell.length_c   1.000
_cell.angle_alpha   90.00
_cell.angle_beta   90.00
_cell.angle_gamma   90.00
#
_symmetry.space_group_name_H-M   'P 1'
#
loop_
_entity.id
_entity.type
_entity.pdbx_description
1 polymer ?
#
loop_
_entity_poly.entity_id
_entity_poly.type
_entity_poly.pdbx_seq_one_letter_code
_entity_poly.pdbx_strand_id
1 'polypeptide(L)'
;MLRNRFLAVGLGLSALPPAGPAFADEGGISFWLPGQYGSFAAIPTEPGWSWAAVYYHASLAAGADQQFSRGGRIDAGLDANANLVLFGPSYTFAAPVIDGQLTLSMMAVGGRNEASVDAVLTGPNGNTLSGSATDRLTAFGDLYPTATLKWNSGVHNYMTYVAGDIPVGSYEAGRLANLGIGHGAIDVGGGYTYFNPATGREASAVLGFTYNLENPDTDYQSGVDMHIDWGAAQFLNEQFFVGRPATTTSRSPATAAAQRRSATSSRASPASARRSATCFPSATRCRARST
;
A
#
# COMPACT_ATOMS: atom_id res chain seq x y z
N MET A 1 -32.90 -59.14 10.92
CA MET A 1 -31.63 -59.18 10.13
C MET A 1 -31.75 -58.02 9.14
N LEU A 2 -31.03 -56.89 9.21
CA LEU A 2 -29.59 -56.65 9.34
C LEU A 2 -29.32 -55.32 10.09
N ARG A 3 -28.14 -55.23 10.72
CA ARG A 3 -27.58 -54.16 11.57
C ARG A 3 -26.96 -53.00 10.78
N ASN A 4 -26.95 -51.79 11.39
CA ASN A 4 -25.96 -50.67 11.38
C ASN A 4 -25.37 -50.21 10.02
N ARG A 5 -25.05 -48.92 9.80
CA ARG A 5 -24.00 -48.15 10.50
C ARG A 5 -24.15 -46.63 10.26
N PHE A 6 -23.88 -45.89 11.32
CA PHE A 6 -23.59 -44.45 11.34
C PHE A 6 -22.42 -44.09 10.41
N LEU A 7 -22.54 -42.96 9.69
CA LEU A 7 -21.37 -42.21 9.18
C LEU A 7 -21.33 -40.86 9.92
N ALA A 8 -20.30 -40.69 10.73
CA ALA A 8 -19.96 -39.44 11.40
C ALA A 8 -19.28 -38.50 10.39
N VAL A 9 -19.76 -37.26 10.32
CA VAL A 9 -19.10 -36.15 9.62
C VAL A 9 -17.93 -35.69 10.48
N GLY A 10 -16.70 -35.96 10.04
CA GLY A 10 -15.50 -35.43 10.68
C GLY A 10 -15.25 -34.00 10.22
N LEU A 11 -15.35 -33.04 11.14
CA LEU A 11 -14.76 -31.71 10.97
C LEU A 11 -13.24 -31.87 10.96
N GLY A 12 -12.63 -31.78 9.79
CA GLY A 12 -11.19 -31.61 9.64
C GLY A 12 -10.81 -30.18 10.00
N LEU A 13 -10.28 -29.97 11.21
CA LEU A 13 -9.64 -28.72 11.61
C LEU A 13 -8.32 -28.63 10.83
N SER A 14 -8.31 -27.90 9.72
CA SER A 14 -7.10 -27.61 8.95
C SER A 14 -6.17 -26.76 9.82
N ALA A 15 -5.08 -27.38 10.29
CA ALA A 15 -3.99 -26.68 10.96
C ALA A 15 -3.33 -25.71 9.96
N LEU A 16 -3.63 -24.41 10.10
CA LEU A 16 -2.88 -23.36 9.44
C LEU A 16 -1.43 -23.42 9.95
N PRO A 17 -0.42 -23.43 9.06
CA PRO A 17 0.98 -23.34 9.50
C PRO A 17 1.19 -22.06 10.32
N PRO A 18 2.18 -22.05 11.24
CA PRO A 18 2.47 -20.88 12.05
C PRO A 18 2.80 -19.69 11.15
N ALA A 19 2.02 -18.63 11.31
CA ALA A 19 2.27 -17.31 10.75
C ALA A 19 3.70 -16.86 11.10
N GLY A 20 4.56 -16.66 10.11
CA GLY A 20 5.86 -16.00 10.29
C GLY A 20 5.68 -14.55 10.74
N PRO A 21 6.78 -13.79 10.96
CA PRO A 21 6.68 -12.35 11.19
C PRO A 21 6.03 -11.69 9.95
N ALA A 22 4.90 -11.02 10.14
CA ALA A 22 4.32 -10.14 9.12
C ALA A 22 5.07 -8.80 9.16
N PHE A 23 5.64 -8.40 8.04
CA PHE A 23 6.17 -7.05 7.88
C PHE A 23 5.02 -6.09 7.60
N ALA A 24 5.03 -4.95 8.28
CA ALA A 24 4.10 -3.88 7.99
C ALA A 24 4.51 -3.16 6.70
N ASP A 25 3.60 -2.39 6.11
CA ASP A 25 3.98 -1.50 5.03
C ASP A 25 4.81 -0.36 5.57
N GLU A 26 5.80 0.04 4.78
CA GLU A 26 6.62 1.19 5.10
C GLU A 26 5.75 2.43 5.35
N GLY A 27 5.93 3.08 6.50
CA GLY A 27 5.11 4.22 6.89
C GLY A 27 3.62 3.94 7.07
N GLY A 28 3.19 2.67 7.05
CA GLY A 28 1.79 2.25 7.20
C GLY A 28 0.92 2.44 5.95
N ILE A 29 1.52 2.67 4.78
CA ILE A 29 0.81 2.98 3.54
C ILE A 29 0.85 1.76 2.62
N SER A 30 -0.32 1.21 2.28
CA SER A 30 -0.43 0.13 1.29
C SER A 30 -0.52 0.69 -0.13
N PHE A 31 -0.06 -0.09 -1.11
CA PHE A 31 -0.27 0.20 -2.53
C PHE A 31 -1.74 0.15 -2.93
N TRP A 32 -2.51 -0.80 -2.38
CA TRP A 32 -3.92 -0.94 -2.73
C TRP A 32 -4.73 0.25 -2.22
N LEU A 33 -5.63 0.80 -3.03
CA LEU A 33 -6.55 1.87 -2.66
C LEU A 33 -7.89 1.26 -2.21
N PRO A 34 -8.22 1.25 -0.91
CA PRO A 34 -9.44 0.65 -0.42
C PRO A 34 -10.70 1.22 -1.07
N GLY A 35 -11.58 0.33 -1.54
CA GLY A 35 -12.89 0.70 -2.08
C GLY A 35 -12.89 0.97 -3.59
N GLN A 36 -11.77 0.75 -4.28
CA GLN A 36 -11.67 0.90 -5.73
C GLN A 36 -12.64 -0.05 -6.47
N TYR A 37 -12.96 -1.22 -5.90
CA TYR A 37 -13.92 -2.18 -6.46
C TYR A 37 -15.16 -2.41 -5.58
N GLY A 38 -15.99 -1.39 -5.39
CA GLY A 38 -17.21 -1.49 -4.57
C GLY A 38 -18.48 -2.00 -5.29
N SER A 39 -18.57 -1.91 -6.62
CA SER A 39 -19.76 -2.32 -7.39
C SER A 39 -19.41 -2.53 -8.86
N PHE A 40 -20.13 -3.44 -9.54
CA PHE A 40 -19.91 -3.80 -10.95
C PHE A 40 -18.48 -4.24 -11.30
N ALA A 41 -17.70 -4.67 -10.29
CA ALA A 41 -16.26 -4.86 -10.43
C ALA A 41 -15.90 -5.79 -11.58
N ALA A 42 -16.62 -6.91 -11.72
CA ALA A 42 -16.34 -7.94 -12.71
C ALA A 42 -17.16 -7.83 -14.00
N ILE A 43 -18.02 -6.82 -14.17
CA ILE A 43 -18.87 -6.69 -15.36
C ILE A 43 -18.03 -6.26 -16.57
N PRO A 44 -18.10 -6.98 -17.72
CA PRO A 44 -17.51 -6.54 -18.98
C PRO A 44 -18.05 -5.17 -19.43
N THR A 45 -17.22 -4.35 -20.04
CA THR A 45 -17.57 -2.99 -20.46
C THR A 45 -17.65 -2.89 -21.99
N GLU A 46 -18.14 -1.75 -22.49
CA GLU A 46 -18.15 -1.49 -23.92
C GLU A 46 -16.72 -1.46 -24.49
N PRO A 47 -16.45 -2.14 -25.62
CA PRO A 47 -15.15 -2.09 -26.28
C PRO A 47 -14.78 -0.68 -26.75
N GLY A 48 -13.48 -0.38 -26.74
CA GLY A 48 -12.90 0.87 -27.20
C GLY A 48 -12.19 1.67 -26.12
N TRP A 49 -11.89 2.93 -26.44
CA TRP A 49 -11.25 3.85 -25.51
C TRP A 49 -12.25 4.39 -24.50
N SER A 50 -11.84 4.49 -23.24
CA SER A 50 -12.52 5.28 -22.24
C SER A 50 -11.53 6.09 -21.42
N TRP A 51 -12.04 7.09 -20.72
CA TRP A 51 -11.26 7.94 -19.82
C TRP A 51 -11.88 7.93 -18.44
N ALA A 52 -11.07 7.72 -17.42
CA ALA A 52 -11.50 7.78 -16.03
C ALA A 52 -10.91 9.01 -15.34
N ALA A 53 -11.72 9.63 -14.48
CA ALA A 53 -11.31 10.64 -13.51
C ALA A 53 -12.05 10.34 -12.21
N VAL A 54 -11.34 9.80 -11.24
CA VAL A 54 -11.89 9.31 -9.97
C VAL A 54 -11.35 10.17 -8.85
N TYR A 55 -12.24 10.83 -8.11
CA TYR A 55 -11.88 11.49 -6.87
C TYR A 55 -11.81 10.46 -5.75
N TYR A 56 -10.73 10.49 -4.98
CA TYR A 56 -10.48 9.58 -3.87
C TYR A 56 -10.11 10.37 -2.62
N HIS A 57 -10.87 10.19 -1.56
CA HIS A 57 -10.59 10.76 -0.24
C HIS A 57 -10.23 9.63 0.71
N ALA A 58 -9.08 9.74 1.34
CA ALA A 58 -8.65 8.84 2.39
C ALA A 58 -8.27 9.62 3.64
N SER A 59 -8.65 9.08 4.79
CA SER A 59 -8.21 9.56 6.09
C SER A 59 -7.72 8.40 6.94
N LEU A 60 -6.71 8.66 7.75
CA LEU A 60 -6.11 7.69 8.65
C LEU A 60 -5.85 8.38 9.98
N ALA A 61 -6.25 7.74 11.07
CA ALA A 61 -5.88 8.13 12.42
C ALA A 61 -5.33 6.91 13.17
N ALA A 62 -4.14 7.02 13.71
CA ALA A 62 -3.48 6.00 14.50
C ALA A 62 -2.97 6.60 15.81
N GLY A 63 -3.31 5.96 16.93
CA GLY A 63 -2.96 6.42 18.26
C GLY A 63 -1.45 6.34 18.56
N ALA A 64 -1.03 6.90 19.70
CA ALA A 64 0.36 6.87 20.14
C ALA A 64 0.88 5.46 20.50
N ASP A 65 -0.02 4.49 20.65
CA ASP A 65 0.26 3.06 20.84
C ASP A 65 0.72 2.37 19.55
N GLN A 66 0.47 2.99 18.39
CA GLN A 66 0.91 2.51 17.08
C GLN A 66 2.11 3.32 16.61
N GLN A 67 3.17 2.62 16.22
CA GLN A 67 4.45 3.22 15.84
C GLN A 67 4.79 2.89 14.39
N PHE A 68 5.18 3.91 13.62
CA PHE A 68 5.56 3.80 12.23
C PHE A 68 7.02 4.20 12.05
N SER A 69 7.81 3.36 11.40
CA SER A 69 9.19 3.71 11.04
C SER A 69 9.18 4.46 9.72
N ARG A 70 9.83 5.63 9.66
CA ARG A 70 9.92 6.48 8.47
C ARG A 70 11.25 7.21 8.44
N GLY A 71 12.08 7.00 7.41
CA GLY A 71 13.33 7.76 7.23
C GLY A 71 14.26 7.80 8.46
N GLY A 72 14.31 6.73 9.25
CA GLY A 72 15.12 6.64 10.48
C GLY A 72 14.50 7.26 11.73
N ARG A 73 13.26 7.78 11.68
CA ARG A 73 12.47 8.20 12.86
C ARG A 73 11.31 7.24 13.14
N ILE A 74 10.79 7.33 14.36
CA ILE A 74 9.55 6.65 14.78
C ILE A 74 8.46 7.70 14.94
N ASP A 75 7.40 7.53 14.16
CA ASP A 75 6.21 8.36 14.16
C ASP A 75 5.11 7.65 14.97
N ALA A 76 4.40 8.41 15.80
CA ALA A 76 3.28 7.95 16.61
C ALA A 76 2.21 9.06 16.66
N GLY A 77 0.96 8.71 16.97
CA GLY A 77 -0.14 9.70 16.97
C GLY A 77 -0.35 10.30 15.57
N LEU A 78 -0.40 9.44 14.55
CA LEU A 78 -0.50 9.84 13.15
C LEU A 78 -1.94 10.23 12.80
N ASP A 79 -2.12 11.40 12.23
CA ASP A 79 -3.36 11.83 11.54
C ASP A 79 -2.98 12.21 10.11
N ALA A 80 -3.64 11.61 9.12
CA ALA A 80 -3.37 11.89 7.71
C ALA A 80 -4.67 11.98 6.91
N ASN A 81 -4.69 12.91 5.95
CA ASN A 81 -5.80 13.17 5.06
C ASN A 81 -5.27 13.38 3.63
N ALA A 82 -5.74 12.55 2.70
CA ALA A 82 -5.40 12.62 1.29
C ALA A 82 -6.64 12.88 0.44
N ASN A 83 -6.53 13.85 -0.47
CA ASN A 83 -7.53 14.15 -1.49
C ASN A 83 -6.85 13.99 -2.85
N LEU A 84 -7.15 12.89 -3.52
CA LEU A 84 -6.49 12.45 -4.74
C LEU A 84 -7.47 12.44 -5.90
N VAL A 85 -6.92 12.59 -7.10
CA VAL A 85 -7.58 12.31 -8.36
C VAL A 85 -6.74 11.25 -9.07
N LEU A 86 -7.37 10.12 -9.36
CA LEU A 86 -6.84 9.14 -10.29
C LEU A 86 -7.40 9.45 -11.67
N PHE A 87 -6.55 9.61 -12.66
CA PHE A 87 -6.99 9.96 -14.00
C PHE A 87 -6.16 9.27 -15.08
N GLY A 88 -6.80 8.83 -16.15
CA GLY A 88 -6.09 8.21 -17.25
C GLY A 88 -6.98 7.43 -18.21
N PRO A 89 -6.38 6.98 -19.32
CA PRO A 89 -7.09 6.21 -20.33
C PRO A 89 -7.19 4.73 -19.96
N SER A 90 -8.20 4.09 -20.53
CA SER A 90 -8.25 2.64 -20.68
C SER A 90 -8.71 2.25 -22.08
N TYR A 91 -8.36 1.03 -22.49
CA TYR A 91 -8.80 0.43 -23.73
C TYR A 91 -9.32 -0.98 -23.48
N THR A 92 -10.59 -1.20 -23.83
CA THR A 92 -11.26 -2.50 -23.78
C THR A 92 -11.26 -3.13 -25.17
N PHE A 93 -10.74 -4.35 -25.28
CA PHE A 93 -10.67 -5.08 -26.55
C PHE A 93 -12.01 -5.72 -26.89
N ALA A 94 -12.43 -5.58 -28.16
CA ALA A 94 -13.65 -6.24 -28.66
C ALA A 94 -13.43 -7.74 -28.90
N ALA A 95 -12.23 -8.13 -29.34
CA ALA A 95 -11.87 -9.52 -29.56
C ALA A 95 -11.61 -10.21 -28.21
N PRO A 96 -12.21 -11.37 -27.95
CA PRO A 96 -11.99 -12.09 -26.70
C PRO A 96 -10.57 -12.66 -26.65
N VAL A 97 -10.02 -12.70 -25.44
CA VAL A 97 -8.75 -13.34 -25.09
C VAL A 97 -9.05 -14.43 -24.06
N ILE A 98 -8.83 -15.70 -24.40
CA ILE A 98 -9.19 -16.85 -23.53
C ILE A 98 -10.68 -16.73 -23.09
N ASP A 99 -11.55 -16.49 -24.07
CA ASP A 99 -13.00 -16.28 -23.90
C ASP A 99 -13.42 -15.12 -22.98
N GLY A 100 -12.47 -14.31 -22.50
CA GLY A 100 -12.69 -13.14 -21.66
C GLY A 100 -12.44 -11.83 -22.40
N GLN A 101 -13.01 -10.76 -21.88
CA GLN A 101 -12.79 -9.39 -22.35
C GLN A 101 -11.59 -8.79 -21.64
N LEU A 102 -10.53 -8.48 -22.40
CA LEU A 102 -9.34 -7.81 -21.89
C LEU A 102 -9.55 -6.29 -21.87
N THR A 103 -9.17 -5.66 -20.75
CA THR A 103 -9.05 -4.20 -20.63
C THR A 103 -7.68 -3.86 -20.07
N LEU A 104 -7.01 -2.88 -20.69
CA LEU A 104 -5.75 -2.31 -20.20
C LEU A 104 -5.97 -0.85 -19.83
N SER A 105 -5.42 -0.40 -18.71
CA SER A 105 -5.48 1.00 -18.26
C SER A 105 -4.14 1.46 -17.70
N MET A 106 -3.95 2.78 -17.72
CA MET A 106 -2.84 3.46 -17.06
C MET A 106 -3.40 4.68 -16.36
N MET A 107 -3.44 4.66 -15.03
CA MET A 107 -3.91 5.78 -14.24
C MET A 107 -2.71 6.54 -13.67
N ALA A 108 -2.74 7.87 -13.74
CA ALA A 108 -1.87 8.73 -12.96
C ALA A 108 -2.61 9.20 -11.71
N VAL A 109 -1.88 9.37 -10.62
CA VAL A 109 -2.41 9.91 -9.36
C VAL A 109 -1.90 11.33 -9.17
N GLY A 110 -2.76 12.26 -8.77
CA GLY A 110 -2.35 13.60 -8.37
C GLY A 110 -3.29 14.16 -7.33
N GLY A 111 -2.79 15.02 -6.45
CA GLY A 111 -3.64 15.56 -5.39
C GLY A 111 -2.87 16.19 -4.25
N ARG A 112 -3.53 16.24 -3.09
CA ARG A 112 -3.00 16.83 -1.86
C ARG A 112 -3.02 15.81 -0.73
N ASN A 113 -1.88 15.64 -0.05
CA ASN A 113 -1.74 14.86 1.17
C ASN A 113 -1.33 15.81 2.31
N GLU A 114 -1.92 15.64 3.48
CA GLU A 114 -1.59 16.32 4.72
C GLU A 114 -1.45 15.28 5.82
N ALA A 115 -0.35 15.33 6.57
CA ALA A 115 -0.10 14.40 7.65
C ALA A 115 0.52 15.13 8.86
N SER A 116 0.11 14.73 10.06
CA SER A 116 0.67 15.17 11.32
C SER A 116 0.96 14.00 12.25
N VAL A 117 1.96 14.17 13.11
CA VAL A 117 2.34 13.20 14.13
C VAL A 117 2.49 13.92 15.47
N ASP A 118 2.08 13.25 16.53
CA ASP A 118 2.19 13.71 17.92
C ASP A 118 2.73 12.56 18.78
N ALA A 119 3.92 12.73 19.36
CA ALA A 119 4.56 11.71 20.17
C ALA A 119 4.86 12.25 21.58
N VAL A 120 4.53 11.44 22.59
CA VAL A 120 4.99 11.63 23.97
C VAL A 120 5.66 10.34 24.44
N LEU A 121 6.96 10.40 24.69
CA LEU A 121 7.77 9.29 25.18
C LEU A 121 8.09 9.50 26.66
N THR A 122 7.59 8.61 27.52
CA THR A 122 7.91 8.60 28.95
C THR A 122 9.09 7.67 29.22
N GLY A 123 10.22 8.24 29.64
CA GLY A 123 11.42 7.51 30.02
C GLY A 123 11.38 6.95 31.44
N PRO A 124 12.40 6.15 31.81
CA PRO A 124 12.58 5.69 33.18
C PRO A 124 12.58 6.88 34.14
N ASN A 125 11.92 6.72 35.31
CA ASN A 125 11.69 7.77 36.32
C ASN A 125 10.64 8.83 35.96
N GLY A 126 9.83 8.62 34.91
CA GLY A 126 8.67 9.49 34.61
C GLY A 126 9.00 10.77 33.83
N ASN A 127 10.24 10.92 33.35
CA ASN A 127 10.60 12.02 32.45
C ASN A 127 9.86 11.88 31.13
N THR A 128 9.32 12.96 30.58
CA THR A 128 8.61 12.94 29.30
C THR A 128 9.38 13.73 28.24
N LEU A 129 9.51 13.14 27.04
CA LEU A 129 9.92 13.83 25.83
C LEU A 129 8.68 13.93 24.94
N SER A 130 8.37 15.11 24.42
CA SER A 130 7.25 15.29 23.50
C SER A 130 7.67 16.02 22.25
N GLY A 131 7.00 15.76 21.14
CA GLY A 131 7.22 16.42 19.87
C GLY A 131 6.04 16.26 18.94
N SER A 132 5.88 17.22 18.05
CA SER A 132 4.87 17.18 17.00
C SER A 132 5.46 17.68 15.69
N ALA A 133 4.90 17.20 14.58
CA ALA A 133 5.26 17.66 13.25
C ALA A 133 4.04 17.59 12.33
N THR A 134 3.98 18.49 11.35
CA THR A 134 2.93 18.53 10.34
C THR A 134 3.54 18.82 8.99
N ASP A 135 3.03 18.18 7.96
CA ASP A 135 3.52 18.31 6.60
C ASP A 135 2.36 18.26 5.61
N ARG A 136 2.56 18.91 4.47
CA ARG A 136 1.55 19.05 3.41
C ARG A 136 2.24 19.01 2.06
N LEU A 137 1.73 18.17 1.17
CA LEU A 137 2.25 18.01 -0.18
C LEU A 137 1.11 18.11 -1.19
N THR A 138 1.32 18.86 -2.27
CA THR A 138 0.50 18.77 -3.48
C THR A 138 1.42 18.42 -4.63
N ALA A 139 1.22 17.26 -5.23
CA ALA A 139 2.12 16.72 -6.24
C ALA A 139 1.40 15.65 -7.10
N PHE A 140 2.16 15.02 -7.98
CA PHE A 140 1.78 13.75 -8.60
C PHE A 140 2.32 12.58 -7.78
N GLY A 141 1.55 11.50 -7.74
CA GLY A 141 1.92 10.20 -7.20
C GLY A 141 2.40 9.26 -8.30
N ASP A 142 2.42 7.97 -7.98
CA ASP A 142 2.89 6.92 -8.88
C ASP A 142 1.93 6.68 -10.05
N LEU A 143 2.41 5.97 -11.07
CA LEU A 143 1.53 5.48 -12.13
C LEU A 143 1.01 4.09 -11.76
N TYR A 144 -0.27 3.88 -12.04
CA TYR A 144 -1.03 2.70 -11.68
C TYR A 144 -1.53 2.00 -12.97
N PRO A 145 -0.67 1.21 -13.65
CA PRO A 145 -1.10 0.32 -14.71
C PRO A 145 -2.03 -0.77 -14.18
N THR A 146 -3.03 -1.15 -14.98
CA THR A 146 -3.92 -2.27 -14.65
C THR A 146 -4.30 -3.03 -15.90
N ALA A 147 -4.38 -4.35 -15.79
CA ALA A 147 -4.98 -5.22 -16.79
C ALA A 147 -6.08 -6.04 -16.11
N THR A 148 -7.26 -6.10 -16.72
CA THR A 148 -8.36 -6.96 -16.27
C THR A 148 -8.78 -7.89 -17.39
N LEU A 149 -9.15 -9.12 -17.02
CA LEU A 149 -9.79 -10.07 -17.91
C LEU A 149 -11.12 -10.50 -17.30
N LYS A 150 -12.22 -10.28 -18.03
CA LYS A 150 -13.59 -10.43 -17.50
C LYS A 150 -14.41 -11.41 -18.33
N TRP A 151 -15.21 -12.24 -17.65
CA TRP A 151 -16.14 -13.18 -18.27
C TRP A 151 -17.56 -12.94 -17.76
N ASN A 152 -18.55 -13.16 -18.62
CA ASN A 152 -19.97 -13.10 -18.26
C ASN A 152 -20.66 -14.44 -18.59
N SER A 153 -21.55 -14.85 -17.70
CA SER A 153 -22.47 -15.98 -17.90
C SER A 153 -23.83 -15.62 -17.30
N GLY A 154 -24.69 -15.00 -18.10
CA GLY A 154 -26.01 -14.55 -17.67
C GLY A 154 -25.89 -13.45 -16.61
N VAL A 155 -26.37 -13.72 -15.40
CA VAL A 155 -26.32 -12.77 -14.26
C VAL A 155 -25.01 -12.86 -13.45
N HIS A 156 -24.09 -13.75 -13.83
CA HIS A 156 -22.83 -13.97 -13.15
C HIS A 156 -21.66 -13.42 -13.96
N ASN A 157 -20.75 -12.71 -13.29
CA ASN A 157 -19.57 -12.12 -13.92
C ASN A 157 -18.34 -12.45 -13.09
N TYR A 158 -17.23 -12.71 -13.76
CA TYR A 158 -15.95 -13.11 -13.17
C TYR A 158 -14.85 -12.22 -13.69
N MET A 159 -13.86 -11.93 -12.87
CA MET A 159 -12.71 -11.11 -13.22
C MET A 159 -11.44 -11.74 -12.65
N THR A 160 -10.35 -11.64 -13.40
CA THR A 160 -9.01 -11.61 -12.83
C THR A 160 -8.34 -10.31 -13.24
N TYR A 161 -7.40 -9.84 -12.43
CA TYR A 161 -6.65 -8.64 -12.75
C TYR A 161 -5.22 -8.72 -12.23
N VAL A 162 -4.40 -7.85 -12.81
CA VAL A 162 -3.11 -7.44 -12.28
C VAL A 162 -3.05 -5.92 -12.28
N ALA A 163 -2.58 -5.34 -11.19
CA ALA A 163 -2.22 -3.94 -11.09
C ALA A 163 -0.73 -3.83 -10.74
N GLY A 164 -0.12 -2.71 -11.10
CA GLY A 164 1.27 -2.44 -10.75
C GLY A 164 1.43 -1.01 -10.23
N ASP A 165 2.55 -0.81 -9.54
CA ASP A 165 3.05 0.52 -9.20
C ASP A 165 4.31 0.81 -10.02
N ILE A 166 4.31 1.97 -10.68
CA ILE A 166 5.52 2.53 -11.28
C ILE A 166 5.95 3.72 -10.42
N PRO A 167 7.05 3.60 -9.65
CA PRO A 167 7.41 4.55 -8.60
C PRO A 167 8.06 5.82 -9.20
N VAL A 168 7.23 6.71 -9.74
CA VAL A 168 7.64 8.00 -10.34
C VAL A 168 7.03 9.21 -9.63
N GLY A 169 6.21 8.96 -8.62
CA GLY A 169 5.55 9.96 -7.82
C GLY A 169 6.49 10.68 -6.87
N SER A 170 5.97 11.73 -6.24
CA SER A 170 6.72 12.48 -5.23
C SER A 170 6.87 11.65 -3.96
N TYR A 171 8.09 11.19 -3.72
CA TYR A 171 8.49 10.43 -2.55
C TYR A 171 9.81 10.95 -1.96
N GLU A 172 9.85 11.07 -0.63
CA GLU A 172 11.07 11.28 0.16
C GLU A 172 10.94 10.50 1.47
N ALA A 173 11.92 9.64 1.78
CA ALA A 173 11.86 8.71 2.92
C ALA A 173 11.61 9.39 4.29
N GLY A 174 12.10 10.61 4.48
CA GLY A 174 11.93 11.38 5.72
C GLY A 174 10.67 12.26 5.76
N ARG A 175 9.92 12.36 4.66
CA ARG A 175 8.79 13.28 4.52
C ARG A 175 7.51 12.65 5.06
N LEU A 176 6.73 13.39 5.84
CA LEU A 176 5.51 12.85 6.47
C LEU A 176 4.41 12.65 5.41
N ALA A 177 4.26 13.60 4.49
CA ALA A 177 3.27 13.55 3.42
C ALA A 177 3.95 13.15 2.10
N ASN A 178 3.65 11.95 1.58
CA ASN A 178 4.08 11.48 0.27
C ASN A 178 2.88 11.15 -0.61
N LEU A 179 3.07 11.19 -1.94
CA LEU A 179 2.07 10.71 -2.90
C LEU A 179 2.55 9.51 -3.70
N GLY A 180 3.86 9.32 -3.85
CA GLY A 180 4.42 8.03 -4.21
C GLY A 180 4.70 7.19 -2.96
N ILE A 181 4.75 5.87 -3.11
CA ILE A 181 5.10 4.93 -2.03
C ILE A 181 6.60 4.63 -1.96
N GLY A 182 7.37 5.04 -2.98
CA GLY A 182 8.84 4.97 -3.02
C GLY A 182 9.40 3.64 -3.55
N HIS A 183 8.54 2.67 -3.85
CA HIS A 183 8.94 1.37 -4.39
C HIS A 183 7.88 0.85 -5.36
N GLY A 184 8.29 -0.03 -6.27
CA GLY A 184 7.32 -0.71 -7.13
C GLY A 184 6.51 -1.76 -6.35
N ALA A 185 5.35 -2.12 -6.87
CA ALA A 185 4.48 -3.14 -6.33
C ALA A 185 3.75 -3.84 -7.47
N ILE A 186 3.34 -5.08 -7.23
CA ILE A 186 2.46 -5.84 -8.12
C ILE A 186 1.33 -6.39 -7.28
N ASP A 187 0.10 -6.07 -7.66
CA ASP A 187 -1.09 -6.65 -7.07
C ASP A 187 -1.77 -7.59 -8.07
N VAL A 188 -2.16 -8.77 -7.61
CA VAL A 188 -2.91 -9.74 -8.41
C VAL A 188 -4.15 -10.18 -7.65
N GLY A 189 -5.24 -10.36 -8.38
CA GLY A 189 -6.49 -10.74 -7.74
C GLY A 189 -7.56 -11.26 -8.67
N GLY A 190 -8.71 -11.53 -8.06
CA GLY A 190 -9.90 -12.04 -8.70
C GLY A 190 -11.15 -11.39 -8.13
N GLY A 191 -12.16 -11.25 -8.99
CA GLY A 191 -13.42 -10.63 -8.64
C GLY A 191 -14.61 -11.42 -9.15
N TYR A 192 -15.74 -11.23 -8.49
CA TYR A 192 -17.02 -11.77 -8.88
C TYR A 192 -18.11 -10.71 -8.71
N THR A 193 -19.00 -10.62 -9.69
CA THR A 193 -20.21 -9.78 -9.62
C THR A 193 -21.43 -10.59 -10.00
N TYR A 194 -22.38 -10.72 -9.07
CA TYR A 194 -23.75 -11.07 -9.39
C TYR A 194 -24.50 -9.80 -9.79
N PHE A 195 -25.11 -9.77 -10.97
CA PHE A 195 -25.95 -8.67 -11.40
C PHE A 195 -27.17 -9.19 -12.16
N ASN A 196 -28.36 -8.96 -11.61
CA ASN A 196 -29.62 -9.36 -12.20
C ASN A 196 -30.50 -8.14 -12.50
N PRO A 197 -30.51 -7.65 -13.76
CA PRO A 197 -31.29 -6.48 -14.16
C PRO A 197 -32.78 -6.61 -13.89
N ALA A 198 -33.36 -7.80 -14.04
CA ALA A 198 -34.80 -8.03 -13.85
C ALA A 198 -35.25 -7.85 -12.39
N THR A 199 -34.35 -8.09 -11.44
CA THR A 199 -34.63 -7.91 -10.01
C THR A 199 -33.94 -6.68 -9.43
N GLY A 200 -33.06 -6.03 -10.19
CA GLY A 200 -32.23 -4.92 -9.76
C GLY A 200 -31.17 -5.29 -8.73
N ARG A 201 -30.86 -6.57 -8.51
CA ARG A 201 -29.90 -6.99 -7.46
C ARG A 201 -28.48 -7.02 -7.99
N GLU A 202 -27.57 -6.42 -7.23
CA GLU A 202 -26.14 -6.43 -7.48
C GLU A 202 -25.37 -6.82 -6.22
N ALA A 203 -24.35 -7.65 -6.38
CA ALA A 203 -23.38 -7.93 -5.34
C ALA A 203 -22.02 -8.19 -5.99
N SER A 204 -20.99 -7.50 -5.52
CA SER A 204 -19.62 -7.63 -5.98
C SER A 204 -18.68 -7.96 -4.83
N ALA A 205 -17.65 -8.73 -5.13
CA ALA A 205 -16.50 -8.92 -4.24
C ALA A 205 -15.23 -9.10 -5.06
N VAL A 206 -14.13 -8.51 -4.62
CA VAL A 206 -12.80 -8.61 -5.20
C VAL A 206 -11.81 -8.92 -4.09
N LEU A 207 -11.00 -9.95 -4.29
CA LEU A 207 -9.89 -10.32 -3.42
C LEU A 207 -8.59 -10.09 -4.18
N GLY A 208 -7.62 -9.43 -3.56
CA GLY A 208 -6.29 -9.24 -4.13
C GLY A 208 -5.17 -9.40 -3.12
N PHE A 209 -3.98 -9.57 -3.66
CA PHE A 209 -2.74 -9.68 -2.92
C PHE A 209 -1.67 -8.80 -3.55
N THR A 210 -1.06 -7.93 -2.75
CA THR A 210 0.03 -7.06 -3.18
C THR A 210 1.37 -7.64 -2.75
N TYR A 211 2.28 -7.80 -3.70
CA TYR A 211 3.70 -8.01 -3.44
C TYR A 211 4.46 -6.70 -3.64
N ASN A 212 5.10 -6.23 -2.58
CA ASN A 212 5.88 -5.01 -2.58
C ASN A 212 7.36 -5.30 -2.91
N LEU A 213 7.94 -4.54 -3.85
CA LEU A 213 9.37 -4.57 -4.09
C LEU A 213 10.10 -3.81 -2.97
N GLU A 214 11.39 -4.09 -2.80
CA GLU A 214 12.22 -3.36 -1.85
C GLU A 214 12.32 -1.89 -2.23
N ASN A 215 12.19 -1.02 -1.23
CA ASN A 215 12.42 0.41 -1.38
C ASN A 215 13.92 0.72 -1.38
N PRO A 216 14.47 1.24 -2.49
CA PRO A 216 15.90 1.49 -2.61
C PRO A 216 16.40 2.66 -1.74
N ASP A 217 15.51 3.54 -1.27
CA ASP A 217 15.88 4.69 -0.43
C ASP A 217 15.98 4.32 1.06
N THR A 218 15.39 3.19 1.48
CA THR A 218 15.30 2.79 2.88
C THR A 218 15.77 1.37 3.19
N ASP A 219 16.11 0.58 2.16
CA ASP A 219 16.46 -0.84 2.26
C ASP A 219 15.37 -1.64 3.01
N TYR A 220 14.10 -1.27 2.81
CA TYR A 220 12.94 -1.88 3.45
C TYR A 220 12.05 -2.53 2.41
N GLN A 221 11.63 -3.78 2.67
CA GLN A 221 10.62 -4.46 1.88
C GLN A 221 9.35 -4.62 2.73
N SER A 222 8.29 -3.93 2.29
CA SER A 222 6.94 -4.09 2.85
C SER A 222 6.44 -5.53 2.71
N GLY A 223 5.54 -5.95 3.60
CA GLY A 223 4.97 -7.29 3.59
C GLY A 223 4.08 -7.57 2.38
N VAL A 224 3.47 -8.76 2.35
CA VAL A 224 2.39 -9.05 1.40
C VAL A 224 1.06 -8.64 2.02
N ASP A 225 0.38 -7.72 1.35
CA ASP A 225 -0.95 -7.27 1.75
C ASP A 225 -2.01 -8.14 1.09
N MET A 226 -3.09 -8.43 1.83
CA MET A 226 -4.32 -8.99 1.30
C MET A 226 -5.43 -7.94 1.45
N HIS A 227 -6.27 -7.80 0.44
CA HIS A 227 -7.41 -6.89 0.50
C HIS A 227 -8.66 -7.55 -0.08
N ILE A 228 -9.80 -7.19 0.49
CA ILE A 228 -11.12 -7.55 -0.01
C ILE A 228 -11.99 -6.30 -0.12
N ASP A 229 -12.37 -5.95 -1.34
CA ASP A 229 -13.40 -4.97 -1.63
C ASP A 229 -14.71 -5.72 -1.89
N TRP A 230 -15.83 -5.29 -1.32
CA TRP A 230 -17.12 -5.87 -1.60
C TRP A 230 -18.24 -4.84 -1.50
N GLY A 231 -19.37 -5.15 -2.13
CA GLY A 231 -20.54 -4.32 -2.04
C GLY A 231 -21.78 -5.06 -2.47
N ALA A 232 -22.93 -4.55 -2.03
CA ALA A 232 -24.23 -5.01 -2.48
C ALA A 232 -25.14 -3.81 -2.72
N ALA A 233 -25.88 -3.85 -3.82
CA ALA A 233 -26.78 -2.79 -4.22
C ALA A 233 -28.13 -3.34 -4.72
N GLN A 234 -29.15 -2.50 -4.57
CA GLN A 234 -30.48 -2.71 -5.12
C GLN A 234 -30.84 -1.51 -6.00
N PHE A 235 -31.03 -1.77 -7.29
CA PHE A 235 -31.58 -0.81 -8.24
C PHE A 235 -33.06 -0.61 -7.96
N LEU A 236 -33.47 0.65 -7.89
CA LEU A 236 -34.87 1.07 -7.82
C LEU A 236 -35.42 1.37 -9.21
N ASN A 237 -34.55 1.77 -10.14
CA ASN A 237 -34.80 1.91 -11.58
C ASN A 237 -33.47 1.83 -12.33
N GLU A 238 -33.48 1.98 -13.66
CA GLU A 238 -32.29 1.89 -14.52
C GLU A 238 -31.17 2.91 -14.20
N GLN A 239 -31.51 4.02 -13.54
CA GLN A 239 -30.59 5.14 -13.27
C GLN A 239 -30.23 5.27 -11.78
N PHE A 240 -30.96 4.61 -10.90
CA PHE A 240 -30.85 4.82 -9.46
C PHE A 240 -30.79 3.49 -8.71
N PHE A 241 -29.76 3.34 -7.89
CA PHE A 241 -29.59 2.23 -6.98
C PHE A 241 -29.14 2.72 -5.60
N VAL A 242 -29.42 1.90 -4.59
CA VAL A 242 -28.97 2.10 -3.21
C VAL A 242 -28.15 0.89 -2.80
N GLY A 243 -26.97 1.10 -2.24
CA GLY A 243 -26.08 0.01 -1.85
C GLY A 243 -25.18 0.34 -0.68
N ARG A 244 -24.49 -0.69 -0.20
CA ARG A 244 -23.46 -0.58 0.84
C ARG A 244 -22.16 -1.17 0.30
N PRO A 245 -21.16 -0.34 -0.04
CA PRO A 245 -19.80 -0.80 -0.27
C PRO A 245 -19.06 -0.95 1.06
N ALA A 246 -18.08 -1.84 1.11
CA ALA A 246 -17.17 -2.02 2.23
C ALA A 246 -15.85 -2.63 1.74
N THR A 247 -14.76 -2.30 2.43
CA THR A 247 -13.44 -2.87 2.16
C THR A 247 -12.84 -3.37 3.46
N THR A 248 -12.08 -4.45 3.41
CA THR A 248 -11.27 -4.93 4.52
C THR A 248 -9.89 -5.26 3.99
N THR A 249 -8.86 -4.75 4.65
CA THR A 249 -7.46 -5.08 4.36
C THR A 249 -6.89 -5.87 5.53
N SER A 250 -6.01 -6.81 5.24
CA SER A 250 -5.33 -7.62 6.26
C SER A 250 -3.97 -8.07 5.72
N ARG A 251 -2.98 -8.20 6.60
CA ARG A 251 -1.62 -8.56 6.18
C ARG A 251 -1.38 -10.04 6.40
N SER A 252 -0.76 -10.69 5.42
CA SER A 252 -0.34 -12.08 5.56
C SER A 252 1.17 -12.14 5.77
N PRO A 253 1.68 -13.02 6.66
CA PRO A 253 3.10 -13.26 6.80
C PRO A 253 3.58 -14.16 5.65
N ALA A 254 3.60 -13.62 4.43
CA ALA A 254 4.28 -14.31 3.34
C ALA A 254 5.79 -14.03 3.44
N THR A 255 6.56 -15.08 3.21
CA THR A 255 8.01 -15.18 3.44
C THR A 255 8.80 -14.15 2.64
N ALA A 256 9.43 -13.19 3.33
CA ALA A 256 10.48 -12.36 2.76
C ALA A 256 11.80 -12.64 3.50
N ALA A 257 12.78 -13.18 2.77
CA ALA A 257 14.15 -13.36 3.22
C ALA A 257 14.99 -12.19 2.70
N ALA A 258 15.16 -11.13 3.51
CA ALA A 258 16.25 -10.15 3.44
C ALA A 258 16.16 -9.28 4.71
N GLN A 259 16.83 -9.62 5.81
CA GLN A 259 18.24 -9.35 6.09
C GLN A 259 18.55 -7.85 6.16
N ARG A 260 18.41 -7.27 7.36
CA ARG A 260 19.12 -6.05 7.78
C ARG A 260 20.59 -6.15 7.35
N ARG A 261 20.99 -5.45 6.29
CA ARG A 261 22.39 -5.19 5.96
C ARG A 261 22.76 -3.74 6.28
N SER A 262 22.46 -3.29 7.49
CA SER A 262 23.07 -2.06 8.01
C SER A 262 23.00 -1.99 9.55
N ALA A 263 23.71 -2.91 10.19
CA ALA A 263 24.33 -2.61 11.49
C ALA A 263 25.62 -3.43 11.62
N THR A 264 26.70 -2.76 12.00
CA THR A 264 28.02 -3.29 12.37
C THR A 264 28.97 -3.79 11.26
N SER A 265 29.68 -2.84 10.62
CA SER A 265 31.14 -2.97 10.45
C SER A 265 31.85 -1.61 10.38
N SER A 266 31.85 -0.85 11.47
CA SER A 266 33.02 -0.03 11.82
C SER A 266 33.46 -0.43 13.21
N ARG A 267 34.41 -1.35 13.23
CA ARG A 267 35.09 -1.83 14.43
C ARG A 267 35.85 -0.64 15.00
N ALA A 268 35.41 -0.13 16.14
CA ALA A 268 36.21 0.77 16.95
C ALA A 268 37.52 0.06 17.34
N SER A 269 38.66 0.64 16.97
CA SER A 269 39.96 0.30 17.58
C SER A 269 40.11 1.06 18.89
N PRO A 270 40.59 0.43 19.98
CA PRO A 270 40.74 1.09 21.27
C PRO A 270 42.00 1.97 21.32
N ALA A 271 41.90 2.98 22.16
CA ALA A 271 42.83 4.09 22.36
C ALA A 271 44.26 3.71 22.79
N SER A 272 45.22 4.57 22.44
CA SER A 272 46.40 4.85 23.25
C SER A 272 46.53 6.35 23.49
N ALA A 273 46.36 6.75 24.75
CA ALA A 273 46.56 8.11 25.24
C ALA A 273 48.05 8.49 25.33
N ARG A 274 48.38 9.77 25.10
CA ARG A 274 49.16 10.62 26.05
C ARG A 274 49.44 12.05 25.53
N ARG A 275 49.02 13.01 26.37
CA ARG A 275 49.68 14.26 26.83
C ARG A 275 49.91 15.45 25.86
N SER A 276 49.00 16.44 25.99
CA SER A 276 49.23 17.83 26.45
C SER A 276 50.62 18.49 26.27
N ALA A 277 50.67 19.63 25.57
CA ALA A 277 51.18 20.92 26.08
C ALA A 277 50.95 22.08 25.09
N THR A 278 50.41 23.18 25.61
CA THR A 278 50.32 24.54 25.05
C THR A 278 51.67 25.24 24.93
N CYS A 279 51.89 26.04 23.86
CA CYS A 279 52.58 27.34 23.89
C CYS A 279 52.60 28.02 22.48
N PHE A 280 52.16 29.27 22.40
CA PHE A 280 52.61 30.30 21.42
C PHE A 280 53.65 31.19 22.15
N PRO A 281 54.34 32.20 21.55
CA PRO A 281 54.58 32.58 20.15
C PRO A 281 56.09 32.82 19.84
N SER A 282 56.48 33.10 18.57
CA SER A 282 57.38 34.22 18.17
C SER A 282 58.13 34.02 16.83
N ALA A 283 58.28 35.16 16.14
CA ALA A 283 59.47 35.61 15.40
C ALA A 283 59.84 35.05 14.00
N THR A 284 59.47 35.87 13.00
CA THR A 284 60.38 36.50 12.00
C THR A 284 60.87 35.74 10.75
N ARG A 285 60.63 36.41 9.59
CA ARG A 285 61.42 36.51 8.33
C ARG A 285 60.88 35.81 7.06
N CYS A 286 60.28 36.65 6.21
CA CYS A 286 60.57 36.86 4.77
C CYS A 286 61.53 35.89 4.06
N ARG A 287 61.14 35.36 2.88
CA ARG A 287 61.52 35.91 1.56
C ARG A 287 60.87 35.18 0.37
N ALA A 288 60.96 35.85 -0.78
CA ALA A 288 60.27 35.67 -2.06
C ALA A 288 60.80 34.56 -3.00
N ARG A 289 59.94 34.26 -3.98
CA ARG A 289 60.12 33.68 -5.33
C ARG A 289 61.54 33.59 -5.94
N SER A 290 61.76 32.48 -6.65
CA SER A 290 62.16 32.32 -8.07
C SER A 290 62.30 30.81 -8.32
N THR A 291 61.86 30.17 -9.40
CA THR A 291 61.76 30.53 -10.83
C THR A 291 60.44 30.07 -11.44
#